data_AF-A0A8H6F0S2-F1
#
_entry.id   AF-A0A8H6F0S2-F1
#
_cell.length_a   1.000
_cell.length_b   1.000
_cell.length_c   1.000
_cell.angle_alpha   90.00
_cell.angle_beta   90.00
_cell.angle_gamma   90.00
#
_symmetry.space_group_name_H-M   'P 1'
#
loop_
_entity.id
_entity.type
_entity.pdbx_description
1 polymer ?
#
loop_
_entity_poly.entity_id
_entity_poly.type
_entity_poly.pdbx_seq_one_letter_code
_entity_poly.pdbx_strand_id
1 'polypeptide(L)'
;MSSESLPISSSSSSSSSNRKKANESVLEEAIVRSSIDTIDLITPKKLSNLSIKTTADDLQSNIEGYQEFLSNANTLFGERPLADYQYLWLETIYRLTFTLVKLKKSFSQLYLHAQPYEIESIGPKAIVLNAKLMQATEELSILMCEFFNNALSIVVAFENRVQSLIGQCLKLLLLEEMEDDRFDHISNAVLQQIQVYLINHKVGIEILIRFSETVYKLGKSPLILPLLQEFDPELPMNLIASNAINLVDVMNFYRYVSFNLVSLSVNDKKYAKLAEIYFRILLAFPNLNLKLYVKDEDEKGMFRDKRDEFIINLSERQELSLMYVLNYLLAVGSLRKLLESSQLYQKELSFLVNSVSLSLSKDIDKLASQTTSTRSSMVSIPQYNMEIERKLEIEKKLASSKYKYSSLSSVIFNGSYKEKLRLVVNFGESLLAPNLLVKKLKNKSIDNNDSYVESNKVVERLIHAMNKIEEDLLAVL
;
A
#
# COMPACT_ATOMS: atom_id res chain seq x y z
N MET A 1 10.45 -54.31 64.42
CA MET A 1 9.00 -54.38 64.17
C MET A 1 8.60 -53.08 63.50
N SER A 2 7.95 -53.22 62.36
CA SER A 2 7.74 -52.19 61.34
C SER A 2 6.67 -51.18 61.75
N SER A 3 6.88 -49.90 61.43
CA SER A 3 5.83 -48.89 61.35
C SER A 3 6.05 -48.09 60.07
N GLU A 4 5.22 -48.38 59.06
CA GLU A 4 5.16 -47.66 57.79
C GLU A 4 4.68 -46.22 58.02
N SER A 5 5.44 -45.25 57.50
CA SER A 5 5.02 -43.86 57.34
C SER A 5 4.38 -43.67 55.97
N LEU A 6 3.09 -43.31 55.94
CA LEU A 6 2.37 -42.88 54.74
C LEU A 6 2.99 -41.60 54.14
N PRO A 7 3.10 -41.49 52.81
CA PRO A 7 3.51 -40.24 52.17
C PRO A 7 2.30 -39.30 52.03
N ILE A 8 2.44 -38.07 52.51
CA ILE A 8 1.50 -36.98 52.26
C ILE A 8 1.66 -36.56 50.79
N SER A 9 0.63 -36.82 49.99
CA SER A 9 0.54 -36.40 48.59
C SER A 9 0.35 -34.88 48.49
N SER A 10 1.38 -34.16 48.04
CA SER A 10 1.27 -32.80 47.53
C SER A 10 0.81 -32.83 46.06
N SER A 11 -0.52 -32.84 45.83
CA SER A 11 -1.09 -32.82 44.48
C SER A 11 -2.41 -32.04 44.42
N SER A 12 -2.38 -30.74 44.75
CA SER A 12 -3.58 -29.89 44.73
C SER A 12 -3.40 -28.50 44.08
N SER A 13 -2.27 -28.23 43.42
CA SER A 13 -2.02 -26.93 42.79
C SER A 13 -2.19 -26.91 41.25
N SER A 14 -2.22 -28.06 40.57
CA SER A 14 -2.34 -28.15 39.10
C SER A 14 -3.79 -28.30 38.59
N SER A 15 -4.72 -28.76 39.43
CA SER A 15 -6.13 -28.95 39.03
C SER A 15 -6.96 -27.67 39.09
N SER A 16 -6.59 -26.71 39.93
CA SER A 16 -7.30 -25.43 40.09
C SER A 16 -6.95 -24.43 38.99
N SER A 17 -5.71 -24.40 38.49
CA SER A 17 -5.31 -23.53 37.36
C SER A 17 -5.93 -23.96 36.05
N ASN A 18 -6.03 -25.29 35.81
CA ASN A 18 -6.63 -25.82 34.60
C ASN A 18 -8.15 -25.66 34.58
N ARG A 19 -8.83 -25.74 35.74
CA ARG A 19 -10.26 -25.44 35.84
C ARG A 19 -10.57 -23.95 35.67
N LYS A 20 -9.71 -23.05 36.17
CA LYS A 20 -9.87 -21.60 35.94
C LYS A 20 -9.71 -21.22 34.47
N LYS A 21 -8.66 -21.70 33.80
CA LYS A 21 -8.45 -21.49 32.36
C LYS A 21 -9.58 -22.07 31.50
N ALA A 22 -10.11 -23.24 31.86
CA ALA A 22 -11.25 -23.84 31.16
C ALA A 22 -12.54 -23.01 31.33
N ASN A 23 -12.79 -22.47 32.54
CA ASN A 23 -13.96 -21.63 32.78
C ASN A 23 -13.85 -20.24 32.13
N GLU A 24 -12.65 -19.66 32.06
CA GLU A 24 -12.37 -18.41 31.34
C GLU A 24 -12.62 -18.57 29.83
N SER A 25 -12.14 -19.66 29.23
CA SER A 25 -12.38 -19.98 27.82
C SER A 25 -13.88 -20.14 27.48
N VAL A 26 -14.68 -20.76 28.34
CA VAL A 26 -16.13 -20.91 28.14
C VAL A 26 -16.86 -19.57 28.21
N LEU A 27 -16.43 -18.67 29.12
CA LEU A 27 -16.99 -17.33 29.24
C LEU A 27 -16.65 -16.47 28.01
N GLU A 28 -15.42 -16.56 27.52
CA GLU A 28 -14.98 -15.89 26.29
C GLU A 28 -15.80 -16.33 25.07
N GLU A 29 -16.01 -17.63 24.88
CA GLU A 29 -16.85 -18.15 23.80
C GLU A 29 -18.30 -17.64 23.88
N ALA A 30 -18.86 -17.54 25.10
CA ALA A 30 -20.20 -16.99 25.31
C ALA A 30 -20.28 -15.50 24.95
N ILE A 31 -19.28 -14.70 25.31
CA ILE A 31 -19.18 -13.28 24.95
C ILE A 31 -19.08 -13.12 23.43
N VAL A 32 -18.22 -13.91 22.78
CA VAL A 32 -18.03 -13.90 21.33
C VAL A 32 -19.34 -14.22 20.62
N ARG A 33 -20.02 -15.30 21.03
CA ARG A 33 -21.28 -15.73 20.44
C ARG A 33 -22.39 -14.70 20.63
N SER A 34 -22.56 -14.19 21.86
CA SER A 34 -23.58 -13.17 22.15
C SER A 34 -23.36 -11.88 21.37
N SER A 35 -22.09 -11.48 21.19
CA SER A 35 -21.74 -10.31 20.38
C SER A 35 -22.05 -10.54 18.90
N ILE A 36 -21.70 -11.71 18.36
CA ILE A 36 -22.03 -12.08 16.98
C ILE A 36 -23.54 -12.07 16.76
N ASP A 37 -24.32 -12.71 17.64
CA ASP A 37 -25.78 -12.75 17.55
C ASP A 37 -26.39 -11.34 17.60
N THR A 38 -25.85 -10.46 18.47
CA THR A 38 -26.28 -9.05 18.53
C THR A 38 -26.01 -8.33 17.21
N ILE A 39 -24.84 -8.55 16.61
CA ILE A 39 -24.45 -7.87 15.38
C ILE A 39 -25.27 -8.39 14.19
N ASP A 40 -25.55 -9.68 14.14
CA ASP A 40 -26.40 -10.27 13.10
C ASP A 40 -27.83 -9.69 13.13
N LEU A 41 -28.34 -9.31 14.31
CA LEU A 41 -29.65 -8.65 14.43
C LEU A 41 -29.67 -7.23 13.86
N ILE A 42 -28.58 -6.48 13.99
CA ILE A 42 -28.49 -5.10 13.50
C ILE A 42 -27.97 -4.99 12.06
N THR A 43 -27.41 -6.09 11.51
CA THR A 43 -26.89 -6.14 10.15
C THR A 43 -28.05 -6.32 9.16
N PRO A 44 -28.26 -5.39 8.21
CA PRO A 44 -29.29 -5.54 7.19
C PRO A 44 -29.09 -6.82 6.36
N LYS A 45 -30.16 -7.59 6.16
CA LYS A 45 -30.13 -8.90 5.47
C LYS A 45 -29.50 -8.86 4.08
N LYS A 46 -29.58 -7.72 3.37
CA LYS A 46 -28.94 -7.53 2.06
C LYS A 46 -27.41 -7.59 2.11
N LEU A 47 -26.80 -7.25 3.25
CA LEU A 47 -25.33 -7.27 3.41
C LEU A 47 -24.77 -8.64 3.79
N SER A 48 -25.61 -9.54 4.33
CA SER A 48 -25.13 -10.84 4.84
C SER A 48 -24.54 -11.74 3.75
N ASN A 49 -24.98 -11.58 2.49
CA ASN A 49 -24.51 -12.35 1.33
C ASN A 49 -23.85 -11.47 0.26
N LEU A 50 -23.16 -10.40 0.68
CA LEU A 50 -22.58 -9.45 -0.26
C LEU A 50 -21.49 -10.09 -1.13
N SER A 51 -21.77 -10.17 -2.44
CA SER A 51 -20.84 -10.55 -3.51
C SER A 51 -20.06 -9.33 -4.01
N ILE A 52 -18.85 -9.55 -4.52
CA ILE A 52 -18.07 -8.49 -5.20
C ILE A 52 -18.63 -8.24 -6.61
N LYS A 53 -19.18 -9.26 -7.27
CA LYS A 53 -19.88 -9.13 -8.56
C LYS A 53 -21.30 -8.66 -8.29
N THR A 54 -21.60 -7.40 -8.61
CA THR A 54 -22.91 -6.76 -8.37
C THR A 54 -23.32 -5.96 -9.61
N THR A 55 -24.60 -5.66 -9.75
CA THR A 55 -25.05 -4.65 -10.72
C THR A 55 -24.95 -3.25 -10.10
N ALA A 56 -25.07 -2.20 -10.93
CA ALA A 56 -25.06 -0.81 -10.48
C ALA A 56 -26.20 -0.48 -9.49
N ASP A 57 -27.38 -1.08 -9.68
CA ASP A 57 -28.55 -0.85 -8.82
C ASP A 57 -28.42 -1.61 -7.49
N ASP A 58 -27.89 -2.84 -7.54
CA ASP A 58 -27.55 -3.59 -6.34
C ASP A 58 -26.49 -2.85 -5.50
N LEU A 59 -25.48 -2.26 -6.14
CA LEU A 59 -24.43 -1.52 -5.45
C LEU A 59 -25.01 -0.33 -4.68
N GLN A 60 -25.92 0.43 -5.30
CA GLN A 60 -26.58 1.54 -4.62
C GLN A 60 -27.39 1.07 -3.40
N SER A 61 -28.22 0.04 -3.57
CA SER A 61 -29.01 -0.54 -2.47
C SER A 61 -28.12 -1.08 -1.34
N ASN A 62 -26.97 -1.67 -1.68
CA ASN A 62 -26.00 -2.18 -0.73
C ASN A 62 -25.28 -1.04 0.02
N ILE A 63 -24.97 0.08 -0.63
CA ILE A 63 -24.42 1.27 0.03
C ILE A 63 -25.45 1.85 1.02
N GLU A 64 -26.72 1.93 0.64
CA GLU A 64 -27.79 2.37 1.54
C GLU A 64 -27.95 1.41 2.72
N GLY A 65 -27.79 0.10 2.48
CA GLY A 65 -27.75 -0.90 3.55
C GLY A 65 -26.56 -0.72 4.48
N TYR A 66 -25.40 -0.36 3.95
CA TYR A 66 -24.24 -0.07 4.77
C TYR A 66 -24.46 1.15 5.67
N GLN A 67 -25.09 2.21 5.14
CA GLN A 67 -25.44 3.40 5.92
C GLN A 67 -26.41 3.07 7.06
N GLU A 68 -27.42 2.22 6.79
CA GLU A 68 -28.31 1.68 7.82
C GLU A 68 -27.54 0.89 8.87
N PHE A 69 -26.63 0.00 8.46
CA PHE A 69 -25.82 -0.79 9.39
C PHE A 69 -24.94 0.10 10.29
N LEU A 70 -24.31 1.13 9.70
CA LEU A 70 -23.48 2.08 10.43
C LEU A 70 -24.30 2.90 11.43
N SER A 71 -25.50 3.35 11.04
CA SER A 71 -26.43 4.04 11.95
C SER A 71 -26.84 3.14 13.11
N ASN A 72 -27.18 1.87 12.84
CA ASN A 72 -27.54 0.91 13.89
C ASN A 72 -26.37 0.62 14.83
N ALA A 73 -25.15 0.53 14.29
CA ALA A 73 -23.93 0.36 15.08
C ALA A 73 -23.68 1.54 16.02
N ASN A 74 -23.86 2.79 15.54
CA ASN A 74 -23.74 3.98 16.38
C ASN A 74 -24.75 3.99 17.53
N THR A 75 -26.01 3.62 17.26
CA THR A 75 -27.03 3.47 18.31
C THR A 75 -26.61 2.40 19.33
N LEU A 76 -26.15 1.24 18.85
CA LEU A 76 -25.68 0.13 19.69
C LEU A 76 -24.51 0.55 20.58
N PHE A 77 -23.57 1.34 20.06
CA PHE A 77 -22.41 1.86 20.80
C PHE A 77 -22.80 2.88 21.87
N GLY A 78 -23.85 3.68 21.64
CA GLY A 78 -24.43 4.55 22.66
C GLY A 78 -25.07 3.78 23.81
N GLU A 79 -25.68 2.63 23.54
CA GLU A 79 -26.31 1.77 24.55
C GLU A 79 -25.33 0.82 25.26
N ARG A 80 -24.25 0.43 24.56
CA ARG A 80 -23.26 -0.55 25.02
C ARG A 80 -21.86 0.05 24.97
N PRO A 81 -21.41 0.71 26.06
CA PRO A 81 -20.15 1.44 26.08
C PRO A 81 -18.94 0.51 25.91
N LEU A 82 -17.88 1.04 25.29
CA LEU A 82 -16.66 0.28 24.96
C LEU A 82 -16.01 -0.40 26.16
N ALA A 83 -16.03 0.24 27.33
CA ALA A 83 -15.42 -0.26 28.57
C ALA A 83 -15.96 -1.63 28.99
N ASP A 84 -17.25 -1.88 28.73
CA ASP A 84 -17.93 -3.12 29.13
C ASP A 84 -18.11 -4.10 27.96
N TYR A 85 -18.08 -3.60 26.72
CA TYR A 85 -18.43 -4.36 25.51
C TYR A 85 -17.33 -4.32 24.42
N GLN A 86 -16.07 -4.46 24.82
CA GLN A 86 -14.91 -4.34 23.93
C GLN A 86 -14.97 -5.25 22.68
N TYR A 87 -15.34 -6.53 22.84
CA TYR A 87 -15.43 -7.46 21.69
C TYR A 87 -16.57 -7.10 20.74
N LEU A 88 -17.70 -6.62 21.27
CA LEU A 88 -18.84 -6.18 20.45
C LEU A 88 -18.44 -5.00 19.56
N TRP A 89 -17.76 -4.00 20.11
CA TRP A 89 -17.19 -2.89 19.36
C TRP A 89 -16.22 -3.39 18.28
N LEU A 90 -15.25 -4.20 18.68
CA LEU A 90 -14.24 -4.77 17.78
C LEU A 90 -14.86 -5.54 16.60
N GLU A 91 -15.78 -6.46 16.88
CA GLU A 91 -16.44 -7.28 15.86
C GLU A 91 -17.33 -6.43 14.94
N THR A 92 -18.04 -5.44 15.49
CA THR A 92 -18.91 -4.54 14.71
C THR A 92 -18.08 -3.71 13.73
N ILE A 93 -17.01 -3.08 14.23
CA ILE A 93 -16.10 -2.28 13.42
C ILE A 93 -15.39 -3.16 12.36
N TYR A 94 -15.01 -4.39 12.72
CA TYR A 94 -14.47 -5.36 11.77
C TYR A 94 -15.44 -5.66 10.64
N ARG A 95 -16.72 -5.94 10.94
CA ARG A 95 -17.74 -6.24 9.95
C ARG A 95 -18.08 -5.04 9.07
N LEU A 96 -18.16 -3.84 9.64
CA LEU A 96 -18.29 -2.59 8.88
C LEU A 96 -17.12 -2.42 7.91
N THR A 97 -15.88 -2.49 8.41
CA THR A 97 -14.66 -2.38 7.57
C THR A 97 -14.65 -3.40 6.44
N PHE A 98 -14.92 -4.66 6.76
CA PHE A 98 -14.94 -5.75 5.77
C PHE A 98 -16.02 -5.54 4.70
N THR A 99 -17.20 -5.07 5.10
CA THR A 99 -18.30 -4.78 4.16
C THR A 99 -17.94 -3.61 3.25
N LEU A 100 -17.40 -2.53 3.82
CA LEU A 100 -16.97 -1.36 3.05
C LEU A 100 -15.87 -1.71 2.04
N VAL A 101 -14.91 -2.57 2.42
CA VAL A 101 -13.89 -3.11 1.49
C VAL A 101 -14.54 -3.78 0.29
N LYS A 102 -15.56 -4.60 0.50
CA LYS A 102 -16.27 -5.27 -0.61
C LYS A 102 -17.01 -4.26 -1.49
N LEU A 103 -17.71 -3.29 -0.89
CA LEU A 103 -18.44 -2.27 -1.64
C LEU A 103 -17.52 -1.42 -2.51
N LYS A 104 -16.38 -0.97 -1.97
CA LYS A 104 -15.38 -0.22 -2.75
C LYS A 104 -14.77 -1.06 -3.88
N LYS A 105 -14.54 -2.36 -3.66
CA LYS A 105 -14.10 -3.27 -4.74
C LYS A 105 -15.13 -3.40 -5.85
N SER A 106 -16.41 -3.57 -5.50
CA SER A 106 -17.51 -3.60 -6.46
C SER A 106 -17.61 -2.29 -7.24
N PHE A 107 -17.48 -1.16 -6.55
CA PHE A 107 -17.44 0.17 -7.16
C PHE A 107 -16.28 0.30 -8.17
N SER A 108 -15.07 -0.09 -7.78
CA SER A 108 -13.88 -0.08 -8.66
C SER A 108 -14.11 -0.90 -9.92
N GLN A 109 -14.66 -2.11 -9.78
CA GLN A 109 -14.94 -3.00 -10.91
C GLN A 109 -15.99 -2.45 -11.87
N LEU A 110 -17.01 -1.78 -11.34
CA LEU A 110 -18.11 -1.25 -12.16
C LEU A 110 -17.77 0.08 -12.83
N TYR A 111 -17.00 0.95 -12.17
CA TYR A 111 -16.87 2.34 -12.56
C TYR A 111 -15.46 2.82 -12.87
N LEU A 112 -14.42 2.27 -12.22
CA LEU A 112 -13.04 2.75 -12.41
C LEU A 112 -12.32 2.09 -13.59
N HIS A 113 -12.81 0.92 -14.03
CA HIS A 113 -12.25 0.20 -15.18
C HIS A 113 -13.15 0.28 -16.43
N ALA A 114 -14.14 1.18 -16.42
CA ALA A 114 -15.03 1.41 -17.54
C ALA A 114 -14.28 2.04 -18.72
N GLN A 115 -14.69 1.70 -19.94
CA GLN A 115 -14.05 2.25 -21.14
C GLN A 115 -14.44 3.72 -21.34
N PRO A 116 -13.60 4.56 -22.00
CA PRO A 116 -13.87 5.99 -22.17
C PRO A 116 -15.22 6.33 -22.80
N TYR A 117 -15.76 5.46 -23.66
CA TYR A 117 -17.07 5.67 -24.29
C TYR A 117 -18.26 5.36 -23.37
N GLU A 118 -18.05 4.66 -22.25
CA GLU A 118 -19.09 4.28 -21.27
C GLU A 118 -19.26 5.36 -20.19
N ILE A 119 -18.23 6.20 -20.01
CA ILE A 119 -18.07 7.21 -18.95
C ILE A 119 -19.25 8.19 -18.87
N GLU A 120 -19.79 8.66 -20.00
CA GLU A 120 -20.90 9.63 -20.01
C GLU A 120 -22.17 9.08 -19.36
N SER A 121 -22.44 7.79 -19.58
CA SER A 121 -23.66 7.16 -19.08
C SER A 121 -23.58 6.84 -17.58
N ILE A 122 -22.37 6.63 -17.05
CA ILE A 122 -22.15 6.15 -15.68
C ILE A 122 -21.58 7.20 -14.72
N GLY A 123 -20.89 8.23 -15.25
CA GLY A 123 -20.09 9.19 -14.48
C GLY A 123 -20.85 9.91 -13.37
N PRO A 124 -22.01 10.54 -13.64
CA PRO A 124 -22.79 11.21 -12.59
C PRO A 124 -23.20 10.29 -11.44
N LYS A 125 -23.62 9.05 -11.75
CA LYS A 125 -23.98 8.05 -10.74
C LYS A 125 -22.74 7.61 -9.95
N ALA A 126 -21.62 7.36 -10.62
CA ALA A 126 -20.37 6.97 -9.99
C ALA A 126 -19.86 8.04 -9.01
N ILE A 127 -19.90 9.34 -9.37
CA ILE A 127 -19.50 10.45 -8.49
C ILE A 127 -20.32 10.45 -7.19
N VAL A 128 -21.66 10.32 -7.30
CA VAL A 128 -22.55 10.31 -6.13
C VAL A 128 -22.28 9.10 -5.25
N LEU A 129 -22.11 7.91 -5.84
CA LEU A 129 -21.82 6.69 -5.07
C LEU A 129 -20.43 6.76 -4.41
N ASN A 130 -19.42 7.32 -5.07
CA ASN A 130 -18.10 7.54 -4.49
C ASN A 130 -18.16 8.48 -3.29
N ALA A 131 -18.90 9.59 -3.40
CA ALA A 131 -19.07 10.53 -2.29
C ALA A 131 -19.69 9.84 -1.05
N LYS A 132 -20.70 8.98 -1.25
CA LYS A 132 -21.30 8.17 -0.18
C LYS A 132 -20.30 7.16 0.42
N LEU A 133 -19.52 6.47 -0.42
CA LEU A 133 -18.49 5.52 0.04
C LEU A 133 -17.36 6.22 0.80
N MET A 134 -16.99 7.43 0.40
CA MET A 134 -15.97 8.21 1.09
C MET A 134 -16.48 8.74 2.43
N GLN A 135 -17.73 9.24 2.49
CA GLN A 135 -18.37 9.58 3.76
C GLN A 135 -18.42 8.38 4.71
N ALA A 136 -18.81 7.20 4.21
CA ALA A 136 -18.77 5.96 4.98
C ALA A 136 -17.37 5.59 5.48
N THR A 137 -16.32 5.95 4.73
CA THR A 137 -14.92 5.74 5.13
C THR A 137 -14.52 6.69 6.24
N GLU A 138 -14.93 7.95 6.15
CA GLU A 138 -14.70 8.98 7.14
C GLU A 138 -15.36 8.63 8.48
N GLU A 139 -16.65 8.30 8.47
CA GLU A 139 -17.39 7.90 9.67
C GLU A 139 -16.79 6.62 10.31
N LEU A 140 -16.44 5.62 9.49
CA LEU A 140 -15.74 4.42 9.98
C LEU A 140 -14.38 4.77 10.60
N SER A 141 -13.64 5.71 10.02
CA SER A 141 -12.33 6.13 10.56
C SER A 141 -12.44 6.78 11.94
N ILE A 142 -13.52 7.51 12.20
CA ILE A 142 -13.81 8.09 13.51
C ILE A 142 -14.04 6.97 14.54
N LEU A 143 -14.88 5.99 14.22
CA LEU A 143 -15.15 4.83 15.09
C LEU A 143 -13.88 4.00 15.36
N MET A 144 -13.05 3.81 14.34
CA MET A 144 -11.75 3.15 14.47
C MET A 144 -10.83 3.89 15.45
N CYS A 145 -10.74 5.21 15.32
CA CYS A 145 -9.90 6.03 16.19
C CYS A 145 -10.45 6.03 17.62
N GLU A 146 -11.77 6.11 17.79
CA GLU A 146 -12.40 6.04 19.10
C GLU A 146 -12.13 4.70 19.78
N PHE A 147 -12.23 3.58 19.06
CA PHE A 147 -11.90 2.26 19.58
C PHE A 147 -10.44 2.19 20.05
N PHE A 148 -9.48 2.54 19.20
CA PHE A 148 -8.05 2.42 19.55
C PHE A 148 -7.59 3.40 20.64
N ASN A 149 -8.16 4.61 20.70
CA ASN A 149 -7.82 5.57 21.75
C ASN A 149 -8.35 5.16 23.12
N ASN A 150 -9.51 4.49 23.17
CA ASN A 150 -10.20 4.19 24.42
C ASN A 150 -10.05 2.72 24.88
N ALA A 151 -9.58 1.83 24.01
CA ALA A 151 -9.27 0.44 24.36
C ALA A 151 -7.88 0.32 25.04
N LEU A 152 -7.76 0.88 26.26
CA LEU A 152 -6.51 0.96 27.03
C LEU A 152 -5.79 -0.38 27.24
N SER A 153 -6.54 -1.48 27.33
CA SER A 153 -5.99 -2.84 27.39
C SER A 153 -6.89 -3.78 26.58
N ILE A 154 -6.36 -4.36 25.53
CA ILE A 154 -7.09 -5.37 24.74
C ILE A 154 -6.97 -6.71 25.45
N VAL A 155 -8.11 -7.37 25.67
CA VAL A 155 -8.12 -8.73 26.22
C VAL A 155 -7.35 -9.65 25.26
N VAL A 156 -6.41 -10.46 25.78
CA VAL A 156 -5.52 -11.32 24.98
C VAL A 156 -6.28 -12.20 23.99
N ALA A 157 -7.43 -12.74 24.40
CA ALA A 157 -8.30 -13.55 23.53
C ALA A 157 -8.79 -12.82 22.27
N PHE A 158 -8.82 -11.48 22.28
CA PHE A 158 -9.32 -10.66 21.19
C PHE A 158 -8.20 -10.15 20.25
N GLU A 159 -6.92 -10.34 20.61
CA GLU A 159 -5.77 -9.84 19.84
C GLU A 159 -5.80 -10.29 18.37
N ASN A 160 -6.11 -11.56 18.11
CA ASN A 160 -6.21 -12.09 16.74
C ASN A 160 -7.29 -11.37 15.91
N ARG A 161 -8.38 -10.95 16.56
CA ARG A 161 -9.44 -10.21 15.89
C ARG A 161 -9.05 -8.74 15.66
N VAL A 162 -8.33 -8.12 16.58
CA VAL A 162 -7.75 -6.77 16.38
C VAL A 162 -6.76 -6.79 15.23
N GLN A 163 -5.90 -7.80 15.18
CA GLN A 163 -4.97 -8.05 14.09
C GLN A 163 -5.71 -8.20 12.73
N SER A 164 -6.82 -8.93 12.74
CA SER A 164 -7.70 -9.07 11.56
C SER A 164 -8.32 -7.73 11.14
N LEU A 165 -8.77 -6.91 12.10
CA LEU A 165 -9.30 -5.58 11.86
C LEU A 165 -8.25 -4.67 11.22
N ILE A 166 -7.06 -4.58 11.81
CA ILE A 166 -5.93 -3.80 11.26
C ILE A 166 -5.64 -4.23 9.82
N GLY A 167 -5.59 -5.53 9.55
CA GLY A 167 -5.41 -6.07 8.21
C GLY A 167 -6.48 -5.61 7.21
N GLN A 168 -7.74 -5.52 7.63
CA GLN A 168 -8.81 -4.98 6.77
C GLN A 168 -8.73 -3.46 6.60
N CYS A 169 -8.36 -2.71 7.63
CA CYS A 169 -8.16 -1.26 7.54
C CYS A 169 -7.04 -0.92 6.55
N LEU A 170 -5.89 -1.57 6.66
CA LEU A 170 -4.77 -1.37 5.73
C LEU A 170 -5.17 -1.71 4.29
N LYS A 171 -5.95 -2.79 4.11
CA LYS A 171 -6.51 -3.16 2.81
C LYS A 171 -7.48 -2.11 2.27
N LEU A 172 -8.38 -1.59 3.10
CA LEU A 172 -9.32 -0.52 2.75
C LEU A 172 -8.56 0.73 2.26
N LEU A 173 -7.51 1.12 2.98
CA LEU A 173 -6.65 2.25 2.64
C LEU A 173 -5.87 2.05 1.33
N LEU A 174 -5.74 0.83 0.82
CA LEU A 174 -5.06 0.54 -0.45
C LEU A 174 -6.01 0.18 -1.60
N LEU A 175 -7.33 0.30 -1.43
CA LEU A 175 -8.26 0.10 -2.55
C LEU A 175 -8.21 1.27 -3.53
N GLU A 176 -8.35 0.98 -4.81
CA GLU A 176 -8.57 2.00 -5.82
C GLU A 176 -9.92 2.69 -5.60
N GLU A 177 -9.91 4.01 -5.66
CA GLU A 177 -11.08 4.87 -5.50
C GLU A 177 -10.91 6.14 -6.31
N MET A 178 -11.99 6.90 -6.50
CA MET A 178 -11.88 8.23 -7.12
C MET A 178 -11.17 9.18 -6.16
N GLU A 179 -10.53 10.20 -6.72
CA GLU A 179 -9.83 11.22 -5.95
C GLU A 179 -10.79 11.98 -5.01
N ASP A 180 -10.36 12.15 -3.76
CA ASP A 180 -11.08 12.92 -2.74
C ASP A 180 -10.07 13.52 -1.76
N ASP A 181 -10.20 14.83 -1.51
CA ASP A 181 -9.27 15.58 -0.66
C ASP A 181 -9.28 15.13 0.80
N ARG A 182 -10.40 14.54 1.27
CA ARG A 182 -10.54 14.04 2.65
C ARG A 182 -9.66 12.82 2.91
N PHE A 183 -9.29 12.07 1.87
CA PHE A 183 -8.59 10.80 2.02
C PHE A 183 -7.24 10.94 2.75
N ASP A 184 -6.50 12.03 2.51
CA ASP A 184 -5.20 12.22 3.16
C ASP A 184 -5.36 12.32 4.69
N HIS A 185 -6.35 13.08 5.16
CA HIS A 185 -6.63 13.21 6.59
C HIS A 185 -7.09 11.88 7.20
N ILE A 186 -8.03 11.19 6.54
CA ILE A 186 -8.56 9.88 6.98
C ILE A 186 -7.43 8.85 7.10
N SER A 187 -6.60 8.72 6.06
CA SER A 187 -5.51 7.74 6.05
C SER A 187 -4.45 8.04 7.11
N ASN A 188 -4.11 9.32 7.35
CA ASN A 188 -3.19 9.70 8.42
C ASN A 188 -3.72 9.30 9.80
N ALA A 189 -4.98 9.64 10.10
CA ALA A 189 -5.58 9.35 11.39
C ALA A 189 -5.58 7.84 11.68
N VAL A 190 -6.06 7.03 10.73
CA VAL A 190 -6.10 5.57 10.87
C VAL A 190 -4.70 4.97 11.03
N LEU A 191 -3.73 5.40 10.21
CA LEU A 191 -2.36 4.87 10.29
C LEU A 191 -1.65 5.24 11.59
N GLN A 192 -1.88 6.44 12.14
CA GLN A 192 -1.33 6.83 13.44
C GLN A 192 -1.88 5.95 14.57
N GLN A 193 -3.17 5.65 14.56
CA GLN A 193 -3.79 4.79 15.58
C GLN A 193 -3.27 3.35 15.49
N ILE A 194 -3.14 2.83 14.26
CA ILE A 194 -2.53 1.51 14.04
C ILE A 194 -1.07 1.54 14.53
N GLN A 195 -0.29 2.56 14.20
CA GLN A 195 1.11 2.69 14.65
C GLN A 195 1.22 2.63 16.18
N VAL A 196 0.41 3.41 16.90
CA VAL A 196 0.38 3.41 18.38
C VAL A 196 0.07 2.01 18.91
N TYR A 197 -0.88 1.30 18.29
CA TYR A 197 -1.17 -0.08 18.66
C TYR A 197 0.04 -1.01 18.45
N LEU A 198 0.70 -0.92 17.29
CA LEU A 198 1.84 -1.77 16.92
C LEU A 198 3.08 -1.55 17.80
N ILE A 199 3.29 -0.34 18.34
CA ILE A 199 4.37 -0.04 19.29
C ILE A 199 4.11 -0.72 20.63
N ASN A 200 2.86 -0.67 21.10
CA ASN A 200 2.51 -1.09 22.46
C ASN A 200 2.23 -2.61 22.59
N HIS A 201 2.07 -3.32 21.48
CA HIS A 201 1.68 -4.73 21.48
C HIS A 201 2.62 -5.58 20.64
N LYS A 202 2.88 -6.81 21.10
CA LYS A 202 3.60 -7.81 20.30
C LYS A 202 2.70 -8.26 19.16
N VAL A 203 3.04 -7.87 17.94
CA VAL A 203 2.27 -8.19 16.74
C VAL A 203 3.03 -9.15 15.82
N GLY A 204 2.26 -9.94 15.07
CA GLY A 204 2.82 -10.80 14.03
C GLY A 204 3.52 -9.99 12.95
N ILE A 205 4.63 -10.52 12.42
CA ILE A 205 5.42 -9.85 11.39
C ILE A 205 4.62 -9.51 10.13
N GLU A 206 3.60 -10.31 9.79
CA GLU A 206 2.72 -10.07 8.65
C GLU A 206 2.04 -8.68 8.72
N ILE A 207 1.60 -8.27 9.91
CA ILE A 207 0.95 -6.97 10.09
C ILE A 207 1.96 -5.83 9.99
N LEU A 208 3.17 -6.01 10.51
CA LEU A 208 4.25 -5.03 10.37
C LEU A 208 4.61 -4.83 8.90
N ILE A 209 4.67 -5.91 8.12
CA ILE A 209 4.94 -5.86 6.68
C ILE A 209 3.82 -5.10 5.97
N ARG A 210 2.55 -5.47 6.21
CA ARG A 210 1.40 -4.79 5.60
C ARG A 210 1.34 -3.31 5.98
N PHE A 211 1.63 -2.97 7.24
CA PHE A 211 1.69 -1.58 7.68
C PHE A 211 2.81 -0.83 6.96
N SER A 212 4.01 -1.41 6.87
CA SER A 212 5.16 -0.84 6.17
C SER A 212 4.86 -0.60 4.69
N GLU A 213 4.20 -1.57 4.04
CA GLU A 213 3.73 -1.45 2.67
C GLU A 213 2.73 -0.31 2.51
N THR A 214 1.69 -0.24 3.35
CA THR A 214 0.65 0.78 3.26
C THR A 214 1.23 2.18 3.47
N VAL A 215 2.05 2.35 4.50
CA VAL A 215 2.73 3.60 4.81
C VAL A 215 3.63 4.02 3.65
N TYR A 216 4.36 3.09 3.05
CA TYR A 216 5.19 3.37 1.88
C TYR A 216 4.35 3.81 0.68
N LYS A 217 3.36 3.00 0.29
CA LYS A 217 2.51 3.23 -0.88
C LYS A 217 1.77 4.57 -0.81
N LEU A 218 1.25 4.92 0.36
CA LEU A 218 0.60 6.21 0.61
C LEU A 218 1.58 7.35 0.89
N GLY A 219 2.88 7.06 0.91
CA GLY A 219 3.91 8.07 1.05
C GLY A 219 3.98 8.72 2.43
N LYS A 220 3.67 7.96 3.48
CA LYS A 220 3.64 8.38 4.89
C LYS A 220 4.83 7.83 5.68
N SER A 221 5.96 7.58 5.01
CA SER A 221 7.16 6.92 5.56
C SER A 221 7.64 7.38 6.95
N PRO A 222 7.45 8.64 7.42
CA PRO A 222 7.75 8.99 8.81
C PRO A 222 7.06 8.10 9.86
N LEU A 223 5.91 7.51 9.54
CA LEU A 223 5.19 6.60 10.44
C LEU A 223 5.91 5.25 10.67
N ILE A 224 6.98 4.93 9.94
CA ILE A 224 7.76 3.73 10.26
C ILE A 224 8.75 3.96 11.41
N LEU A 225 9.15 5.20 11.67
CA LEU A 225 10.30 5.51 12.52
C LEU A 225 10.19 4.99 13.96
N PRO A 226 9.06 5.18 14.67
CA PRO A 226 8.89 4.62 16.02
C PRO A 226 8.98 3.09 16.04
N LEU A 227 8.49 2.41 15.00
CA LEU A 227 8.54 0.96 14.92
C LEU A 227 9.98 0.45 14.73
N LEU A 228 10.81 1.18 13.99
CA LEU A 228 12.23 0.82 13.81
C LEU A 228 13.06 0.92 15.09
N GLN A 229 12.56 1.58 16.14
CA GLN A 229 13.21 1.60 17.45
C GLN A 229 12.90 0.32 18.24
N GLU A 230 11.75 -0.30 18.00
CA GLU A 230 11.27 -1.48 18.70
C GLU A 230 11.66 -2.80 18.01
N PHE A 231 11.84 -2.80 16.69
CA PHE A 231 12.10 -4.02 15.91
C PHE A 231 13.52 -4.09 15.32
N ASP A 232 14.18 -5.22 15.57
CA ASP A 232 15.53 -5.53 15.07
C ASP A 232 15.53 -5.85 13.55
N PRO A 233 16.45 -5.29 12.74
CA PRO A 233 16.71 -5.75 11.37
C PRO A 233 16.88 -7.27 11.21
N GLU A 234 17.31 -7.98 12.25
CA GLU A 234 17.48 -9.44 12.28
C GLU A 234 16.19 -10.20 12.63
N LEU A 235 15.08 -9.51 12.93
CA LEU A 235 13.80 -10.12 13.30
C LEU A 235 13.35 -11.24 12.35
N PRO A 236 13.38 -11.08 11.00
CA PRO A 236 13.03 -12.17 10.10
C PRO A 236 13.96 -13.39 10.24
N MET A 237 15.26 -13.19 10.49
CA MET A 237 16.23 -14.28 10.61
C MET A 237 15.95 -15.15 11.84
N ASN A 238 15.57 -14.52 12.95
CA ASN A 238 15.15 -15.22 14.15
C ASN A 238 13.88 -16.06 13.91
N LEU A 239 12.93 -15.55 13.12
CA LEU A 239 11.70 -16.26 12.78
C LEU A 239 11.92 -17.40 11.78
N ILE A 240 12.92 -17.27 10.88
CA ILE A 240 13.35 -18.36 9.99
C ILE A 240 13.90 -19.51 10.83
N ALA A 241 14.75 -19.24 11.82
CA ALA A 241 15.32 -20.26 12.69
C ALA A 241 14.26 -21.07 13.45
N SER A 242 13.10 -20.46 13.74
CA SER A 242 11.96 -21.11 14.37
C SER A 242 10.91 -21.67 13.40
N ASN A 243 11.15 -21.65 12.08
CA ASN A 243 10.18 -22.01 11.04
C ASN A 243 8.82 -21.29 11.16
N ALA A 244 8.83 -20.05 11.65
CA ALA A 244 7.63 -19.28 11.96
C ALA A 244 7.27 -18.23 10.88
N ILE A 245 7.96 -18.24 9.74
CA ILE A 245 7.79 -17.27 8.65
C ILE A 245 8.02 -17.90 7.28
N ASN A 246 7.34 -17.40 6.25
CA ASN A 246 7.54 -17.80 4.87
C ASN A 246 8.47 -16.83 4.11
N LEU A 247 9.00 -17.27 2.96
CA LEU A 247 9.94 -16.48 2.16
C LEU A 247 9.36 -15.15 1.66
N VAL A 248 8.07 -15.12 1.30
CA VAL A 248 7.41 -13.92 0.76
C VAL A 248 7.39 -12.81 1.81
N ASP A 249 7.07 -13.16 3.06
CA ASP A 249 7.07 -12.22 4.18
C ASP A 249 8.47 -11.71 4.50
N VAL A 250 9.48 -12.57 4.47
CA VAL A 250 10.89 -12.15 4.63
C VAL A 250 11.28 -11.13 3.56
N MET A 251 10.99 -11.42 2.29
CA MET A 251 11.31 -10.51 1.18
C MET A 251 10.55 -9.18 1.31
N ASN A 252 9.27 -9.22 1.64
CA ASN A 252 8.44 -8.02 1.78
C ASN A 252 8.83 -7.18 3.00
N PHE A 253 9.30 -7.79 4.09
CA PHE A 253 9.87 -7.06 5.23
C PHE A 253 11.08 -6.22 4.78
N TYR A 254 12.11 -6.85 4.21
CA TYR A 254 13.31 -6.13 3.77
C TYR A 254 13.01 -5.11 2.66
N ARG A 255 12.04 -5.41 1.79
CA ARG A 255 11.59 -4.51 0.73
C ARG A 255 10.92 -3.26 1.29
N TYR A 256 9.84 -3.39 2.06
CA TYR A 256 9.07 -2.22 2.47
C TYR A 256 9.75 -1.41 3.57
N VAL A 257 10.59 -2.03 4.42
CA VAL A 257 11.43 -1.27 5.36
C VAL A 257 12.48 -0.45 4.61
N SER A 258 13.22 -1.06 3.66
CA SER A 258 14.22 -0.32 2.89
C SER A 258 13.59 0.80 2.06
N PHE A 259 12.43 0.56 1.45
CA PHE A 259 11.72 1.55 0.65
C PHE A 259 11.27 2.76 1.46
N ASN A 260 10.75 2.57 2.67
CA ASN A 260 10.43 3.67 3.57
C ASN A 260 11.67 4.46 3.98
N LEU A 261 12.79 3.78 4.28
CA LEU A 261 14.05 4.44 4.63
C LEU A 261 14.61 5.27 3.48
N VAL A 262 14.48 4.82 2.23
CA VAL A 262 14.86 5.61 1.04
C VAL A 262 13.99 6.85 0.93
N SER A 263 12.67 6.73 1.09
CA SER A 263 11.76 7.89 1.10
C SER A 263 12.15 8.93 2.16
N LEU A 264 12.57 8.47 3.35
CA LEU A 264 13.06 9.36 4.41
C LEU A 264 14.42 9.97 4.09
N SER A 265 15.26 9.27 3.34
CA SER A 265 16.61 9.73 2.98
C SER A 265 16.63 10.94 2.04
N VAL A 266 15.52 11.17 1.32
CA VAL A 266 15.28 12.40 0.56
C VAL A 266 15.34 13.63 1.48
N ASN A 267 15.04 13.53 2.77
CA ASN A 267 15.20 14.64 3.72
C ASN A 267 16.47 14.50 4.55
N ASP A 268 16.81 13.28 5.00
CA ASP A 268 17.95 13.04 5.90
C ASP A 268 18.80 11.85 5.44
N LYS A 269 20.01 12.13 4.93
CA LYS A 269 20.92 11.13 4.34
C LYS A 269 21.28 9.98 5.27
N LYS A 270 21.10 10.11 6.60
CA LYS A 270 21.40 9.00 7.53
C LYS A 270 20.57 7.74 7.23
N TYR A 271 19.34 7.92 6.74
CA TYR A 271 18.46 6.80 6.44
C TYR A 271 18.92 5.99 5.21
N ALA A 272 19.68 6.59 4.29
CA ALA A 272 20.22 5.86 3.14
C ALA A 272 21.24 4.79 3.56
N LYS A 273 22.02 5.06 4.61
CA LYS A 273 22.96 4.09 5.20
C LYS A 273 22.23 2.91 5.84
N LEU A 274 21.11 3.17 6.50
CA LEU A 274 20.28 2.12 7.09
C LEU A 274 19.62 1.28 5.99
N ALA A 275 19.01 1.92 5.00
CA ALA A 275 18.36 1.24 3.87
C ALA A 275 19.33 0.29 3.14
N GLU A 276 20.59 0.68 2.99
CA GLU A 276 21.63 -0.14 2.34
C GLU A 276 21.78 -1.53 2.98
N ILE A 277 21.65 -1.65 4.31
CA ILE A 277 21.73 -2.94 5.01
C ILE A 277 20.59 -3.85 4.54
N TYR A 278 19.36 -3.33 4.55
CA TYR A 278 18.17 -4.07 4.12
C TYR A 278 18.24 -4.44 2.63
N PHE A 279 18.74 -3.55 1.77
CA PHE A 279 18.93 -3.84 0.35
C PHE A 279 19.95 -4.93 0.09
N ARG A 280 21.05 -4.97 0.83
CA ARG A 280 22.06 -6.03 0.67
C ARG A 280 21.50 -7.40 1.00
N ILE A 281 20.69 -7.50 2.06
CA ILE A 281 20.00 -8.75 2.41
C ILE A 281 19.00 -9.12 1.31
N LEU A 282 18.16 -8.16 0.90
CA LEU A 282 17.14 -8.38 -0.12
C LEU A 282 17.74 -8.80 -1.48
N LEU A 283 18.73 -8.07 -1.99
CA LEU A 283 19.35 -8.35 -3.29
C LEU A 283 20.21 -9.62 -3.30
N ALA A 284 20.51 -10.20 -2.13
CA ALA A 284 21.19 -11.48 -2.03
C ALA A 284 20.26 -12.69 -2.30
N PHE A 285 18.94 -12.50 -2.29
CA PHE A 285 18.02 -13.60 -2.60
C PHE A 285 18.20 -14.07 -4.05
N PRO A 286 18.42 -15.38 -4.29
CA PRO A 286 18.63 -15.92 -5.64
C PRO A 286 17.48 -15.61 -6.62
N ASN A 287 16.25 -15.57 -6.11
CA ASN A 287 15.04 -15.30 -6.89
C ASN A 287 14.96 -13.85 -7.41
N LEU A 288 15.81 -12.95 -6.91
CA LEU A 288 15.92 -11.56 -7.36
C LEU A 288 17.09 -11.32 -8.31
N ASN A 289 17.78 -12.38 -8.72
CA ASN A 289 18.88 -12.28 -9.67
C ASN A 289 18.40 -11.69 -11.00
N LEU A 290 19.09 -10.64 -11.45
CA LEU A 290 18.76 -9.91 -12.67
C LEU A 290 18.64 -10.81 -13.91
N LYS A 291 19.45 -11.90 -13.99
CA LYS A 291 19.42 -12.84 -15.11
C LYS A 291 18.06 -13.50 -15.31
N LEU A 292 17.27 -13.68 -14.24
CA LEU A 292 15.93 -14.24 -14.31
C LEU A 292 14.93 -13.30 -15.00
N TYR A 293 15.25 -12.00 -15.03
CA TYR A 293 14.37 -10.95 -15.53
C TYR A 293 14.82 -10.37 -16.88
N VAL A 294 15.91 -10.87 -17.47
CA VAL A 294 16.32 -10.51 -18.83
C VAL A 294 15.52 -11.36 -19.83
N LYS A 295 15.07 -10.75 -20.93
CA LYS A 295 14.34 -11.47 -21.97
C LYS A 295 15.36 -12.19 -22.86
N ASP A 296 15.25 -13.50 -23.02
CA ASP A 296 15.99 -14.21 -24.08
C ASP A 296 15.41 -13.78 -25.44
N GLU A 297 16.28 -13.40 -26.38
CA GLU A 297 15.88 -12.92 -27.71
C GLU A 297 15.09 -13.96 -28.52
N ASP A 298 15.13 -15.23 -28.09
CA ASP A 298 14.53 -16.38 -28.77
C ASP A 298 13.04 -16.64 -28.43
N GLU A 299 12.46 -15.98 -27.41
CA GLU A 299 11.02 -16.09 -27.12
C GLU A 299 10.17 -15.18 -28.03
N LYS A 300 10.25 -15.43 -29.35
CA LYS A 300 9.32 -14.91 -30.36
C LYS A 300 8.05 -15.76 -30.39
N GLY A 301 7.25 -15.69 -29.33
CA GLY A 301 5.94 -16.32 -29.34
C GLY A 301 5.40 -16.66 -27.96
N MET A 302 4.74 -15.70 -27.33
CA MET A 302 3.48 -15.84 -26.60
C MET A 302 3.12 -14.50 -25.94
N PHE A 303 1.83 -14.19 -25.91
CA PHE A 303 1.25 -12.91 -25.47
C PHE A 303 1.38 -12.61 -23.96
N ARG A 304 2.14 -13.39 -23.19
CA ARG A 304 2.24 -13.24 -21.72
C ARG A 304 3.67 -13.45 -21.24
N ASP A 305 4.18 -12.47 -20.50
CA ASP A 305 5.53 -12.50 -19.95
C ASP A 305 5.56 -13.40 -18.71
N LYS A 306 6.24 -14.56 -18.77
CA LYS A 306 6.28 -15.52 -17.64
C LYS A 306 6.86 -14.91 -16.36
N ARG A 307 7.64 -13.82 -16.48
CA ARG A 307 8.18 -13.06 -15.35
C ARG A 307 7.10 -12.37 -14.52
N ASP A 308 5.88 -12.24 -15.05
CA ASP A 308 4.73 -11.74 -14.29
C ASP A 308 4.18 -12.75 -13.28
N GLU A 309 4.59 -14.03 -13.39
CA GLU A 309 4.16 -15.13 -12.50
C GLU A 309 5.18 -15.43 -11.38
N PHE A 310 6.29 -14.68 -11.32
CA PHE A 310 7.29 -14.82 -10.26
C PHE A 310 6.78 -14.27 -8.92
N ILE A 311 7.39 -14.72 -7.81
CA ILE A 311 7.10 -14.23 -6.45
C ILE A 311 7.20 -12.69 -6.39
N ILE A 312 8.22 -12.14 -7.05
CA ILE A 312 8.36 -10.72 -7.34
C ILE A 312 8.30 -10.59 -8.85
N ASN A 313 7.26 -9.95 -9.37
CA ASN A 313 7.09 -9.81 -10.82
C ASN A 313 8.06 -8.78 -11.42
N LEU A 314 8.06 -8.65 -12.76
CA LEU A 314 8.97 -7.72 -13.45
C LEU A 314 8.80 -6.27 -12.97
N SER A 315 7.56 -5.77 -12.84
CA SER A 315 7.29 -4.39 -12.41
C SER A 315 7.75 -4.14 -10.97
N GLU A 316 7.55 -5.12 -10.08
CA GLU A 316 8.05 -5.08 -8.71
C GLU A 316 9.57 -5.16 -8.64
N ARG A 317 10.21 -5.89 -9.55
CA ARG A 317 11.67 -5.94 -9.64
C ARG A 317 12.27 -4.64 -10.18
N GLN A 318 11.59 -3.99 -11.11
CA GLN A 318 11.91 -2.64 -11.60
C GLN A 318 11.79 -1.62 -10.47
N GLU A 319 10.72 -1.69 -9.69
CA GLU A 319 10.54 -0.88 -8.49
C GLU A 319 11.71 -1.03 -7.51
N LEU A 320 12.13 -2.27 -7.24
CA LEU A 320 13.25 -2.57 -6.36
C LEU A 320 14.55 -1.96 -6.90
N SER A 321 14.86 -2.13 -8.19
CA SER A 321 16.04 -1.51 -8.80
C SER A 321 16.01 0.01 -8.70
N LEU A 322 14.87 0.64 -8.96
CA LEU A 322 14.71 2.09 -8.84
C LEU A 322 15.01 2.56 -7.41
N MET A 323 14.42 1.91 -6.41
CA MET A 323 14.62 2.27 -5.01
C MET A 323 16.06 2.05 -4.54
N TYR A 324 16.73 0.99 -5.01
CA TYR A 324 18.15 0.76 -4.73
C TYR A 324 19.05 1.80 -5.39
N VAL A 325 18.80 2.15 -6.65
CA VAL A 325 19.55 3.19 -7.38
C VAL A 325 19.39 4.54 -6.69
N LEU A 326 18.16 4.92 -6.31
CA LEU A 326 17.91 6.16 -5.56
C LEU A 326 18.63 6.16 -4.22
N ASN A 327 18.62 5.04 -3.48
CA ASN A 327 19.36 4.91 -2.23
C ASN A 327 20.85 5.19 -2.40
N TYR A 328 21.45 4.56 -3.42
CA TYR A 328 22.87 4.73 -3.72
C TYR A 328 23.19 6.19 -4.04
N LEU A 329 22.40 6.82 -4.91
CA LEU A 329 22.59 8.23 -5.31
C LEU A 329 22.47 9.19 -4.12
N LEU A 330 21.49 9.00 -3.25
CA LEU A 330 21.29 9.81 -2.04
C LEU A 330 22.44 9.63 -1.01
N ALA A 331 23.14 8.50 -1.05
CA ALA A 331 24.26 8.20 -0.16
C ALA A 331 25.65 8.64 -0.69
N VAL A 332 25.85 8.64 -2.01
CA VAL A 332 27.16 8.82 -2.66
C VAL A 332 27.83 10.15 -2.29
N GLY A 333 27.06 11.23 -2.17
CA GLY A 333 27.49 12.53 -1.63
C GLY A 333 28.74 13.15 -2.27
N SER A 334 29.19 12.63 -3.42
CA SER A 334 30.36 13.10 -4.16
C SER A 334 30.38 12.53 -5.57
N LEU A 335 30.69 13.37 -6.56
CA LEU A 335 30.73 12.94 -7.96
C LEU A 335 31.79 11.85 -8.22
N ARG A 336 32.93 11.91 -7.53
CA ARG A 336 33.99 10.89 -7.66
C ARG A 336 33.51 9.48 -7.30
N LYS A 337 32.76 9.33 -6.20
CA LYS A 337 32.21 8.02 -5.79
C LYS A 337 31.10 7.52 -6.72
N LEU A 338 30.46 8.42 -7.48
CA LEU A 338 29.54 8.04 -8.54
C LEU A 338 30.31 7.42 -9.73
N LEU A 339 31.45 8.01 -10.10
CA LEU A 339 32.33 7.49 -11.15
C LEU A 339 32.96 6.15 -10.74
N GLU A 340 33.38 6.03 -9.49
CA GLU A 340 33.93 4.81 -8.87
C GLU A 340 32.80 3.91 -8.30
N SER A 341 31.67 3.82 -9.00
CA SER A 341 30.49 3.13 -8.48
C SER A 341 30.64 1.62 -8.39
N SER A 342 29.89 1.01 -7.46
CA SER A 342 29.91 -0.44 -7.26
C SER A 342 29.37 -1.20 -8.49
N GLN A 343 29.89 -2.40 -8.74
CA GLN A 343 29.40 -3.24 -9.84
C GLN A 343 27.91 -3.60 -9.68
N LEU A 344 27.44 -3.74 -8.43
CA LEU A 344 26.03 -4.01 -8.16
C LEU A 344 25.15 -2.84 -8.59
N TYR A 345 25.52 -1.61 -8.21
CA TYR A 345 24.82 -0.39 -8.65
C TYR A 345 24.74 -0.29 -10.17
N GLN A 346 25.87 -0.50 -10.87
CA GLN A 346 25.91 -0.42 -12.32
C GLN A 346 24.99 -1.45 -12.98
N LYS A 347 24.99 -2.70 -12.49
CA LYS A 347 24.10 -3.76 -12.98
C LYS A 347 22.63 -3.45 -12.77
N GLU A 348 22.26 -2.96 -11.58
CA GLU A 348 20.88 -2.56 -11.25
C GLU A 348 20.41 -1.39 -12.11
N LEU A 349 21.25 -0.37 -12.29
CA LEU A 349 20.95 0.79 -13.14
C LEU A 349 20.75 0.39 -14.60
N SER A 350 21.67 -0.41 -15.16
CA SER A 350 21.53 -0.90 -16.54
C SER A 350 20.30 -1.78 -16.72
N PHE A 351 20.00 -2.65 -15.76
CA PHE A 351 18.77 -3.45 -15.79
C PHE A 351 17.51 -2.59 -15.75
N LEU A 352 17.46 -1.59 -14.87
CA LEU A 352 16.31 -0.70 -14.74
C LEU A 352 16.02 0.04 -16.05
N VAL A 353 17.05 0.68 -16.62
CA VAL A 353 16.93 1.43 -17.88
C VAL A 353 16.46 0.52 -19.02
N ASN A 354 17.12 -0.63 -19.19
CA ASN A 354 16.80 -1.56 -20.29
C ASN A 354 15.40 -2.17 -20.13
N SER A 355 15.06 -2.65 -18.94
CA SER A 355 13.78 -3.33 -18.70
C SER A 355 12.59 -2.38 -18.79
N VAL A 356 12.70 -1.15 -18.26
CA VAL A 356 11.63 -0.15 -18.38
C VAL A 356 11.49 0.32 -19.83
N SER A 357 12.60 0.56 -20.53
CA SER A 357 12.58 0.89 -21.97
C SER A 357 11.85 -0.18 -22.80
N LEU A 358 12.17 -1.46 -22.56
CA LEU A 358 11.50 -2.59 -23.21
C LEU A 358 10.00 -2.65 -22.88
N SER A 359 9.60 -2.43 -21.63
CA SER A 359 8.18 -2.37 -21.25
C SER A 359 7.45 -1.25 -21.99
N LEU A 360 8.07 -0.07 -22.10
CA LEU A 360 7.52 1.07 -22.82
C LEU A 360 7.35 0.81 -24.33
N SER A 361 8.31 0.13 -24.97
CA SER A 361 8.19 -0.26 -26.38
C SER A 361 7.03 -1.24 -26.60
N LYS A 362 6.86 -2.24 -25.72
CA LYS A 362 5.72 -3.17 -25.79
C LYS A 362 4.38 -2.44 -25.64
N ASP A 363 4.30 -1.46 -24.74
CA ASP A 363 3.09 -0.66 -24.54
C ASP A 363 2.73 0.13 -25.81
N ILE A 364 3.73 0.69 -26.51
CA ILE A 364 3.53 1.34 -27.81
C ILE A 364 3.00 0.34 -28.83
N ASP A 365 3.63 -0.82 -28.98
CA ASP A 365 3.19 -1.84 -29.95
C ASP A 365 1.75 -2.29 -29.69
N LYS A 366 1.35 -2.38 -28.41
CA LYS A 366 -0.01 -2.72 -27.99
C LYS A 366 -1.00 -1.59 -28.26
N LEU A 367 -0.64 -0.34 -27.98
CA LEU A 367 -1.50 0.83 -28.26
C LEU A 367 -1.63 1.08 -29.76
N ALA A 368 -0.56 0.89 -30.52
CA ALA A 368 -0.53 1.03 -31.97
C ALA A 368 -1.28 -0.10 -32.69
N SER A 369 -1.34 -1.31 -32.10
CA SER A 369 -2.17 -2.40 -32.61
C SER A 369 -3.65 -2.28 -32.23
N GLN A 370 -4.01 -1.37 -31.31
CA GLN A 370 -5.39 -1.01 -30.97
C GLN A 370 -5.92 0.17 -31.81
N THR A 371 -5.64 0.20 -33.12
CA THR A 371 -6.25 1.19 -34.02
C THR A 371 -7.78 1.05 -34.02
N THR A 372 -8.47 1.88 -33.23
CA THR A 372 -9.88 2.21 -33.43
C THR A 372 -9.92 3.41 -34.37
N SER A 373 -10.17 3.12 -35.64
CA SER A 373 -10.33 4.10 -36.71
C SER A 373 -11.66 4.85 -36.58
N THR A 374 -11.78 5.80 -35.66
CA THR A 374 -12.94 6.71 -35.59
C THR A 374 -12.60 8.08 -34.99
N ARG A 375 -11.57 8.77 -35.49
CA ARG A 375 -11.45 10.23 -35.32
C ARG A 375 -10.95 10.92 -36.58
N SER A 376 -11.83 10.99 -37.58
CA SER A 376 -11.73 11.97 -38.67
C SER A 376 -12.41 13.28 -38.23
N SER A 377 -11.59 14.31 -38.04
CA SER A 377 -11.87 15.74 -38.27
C SER A 377 -13.34 16.19 -38.20
N MET A 378 -13.76 16.77 -37.07
CA MET A 378 -14.90 17.68 -37.00
C MET A 378 -14.54 18.99 -36.28
N VAL A 379 -15.05 20.06 -36.89
CA VAL A 379 -14.75 21.48 -36.68
C VAL A 379 -15.43 22.02 -35.40
N SER A 380 -14.78 23.00 -34.79
CA SER A 380 -15.16 23.77 -33.59
C SER A 380 -16.62 24.25 -33.58
N ILE A 381 -17.42 23.72 -32.65
CA ILE A 381 -18.71 24.27 -32.22
C ILE A 381 -18.60 24.59 -30.71
N PRO A 382 -18.93 25.82 -30.24
CA PRO A 382 -18.77 26.18 -28.82
C PRO A 382 -19.53 25.29 -27.83
N GLN A 383 -20.73 24.81 -28.21
CA GLN A 383 -21.50 23.84 -27.43
C GLN A 383 -20.84 22.46 -27.38
N TYR A 384 -20.10 22.09 -28.42
CA TYR A 384 -19.29 20.87 -28.47
C TYR A 384 -18.03 21.00 -27.62
N ASN A 385 -17.42 22.19 -27.54
CA ASN A 385 -16.29 22.44 -26.64
C ASN A 385 -16.71 22.31 -25.17
N MET A 386 -17.85 22.89 -24.77
CA MET A 386 -18.38 22.70 -23.41
C MET A 386 -18.69 21.23 -23.09
N GLU A 387 -19.21 20.49 -24.06
CA GLU A 387 -19.54 19.08 -23.89
C GLU A 387 -18.27 18.21 -23.84
N ILE A 388 -17.24 18.54 -24.63
CA ILE A 388 -15.90 17.92 -24.52
C ILE A 388 -15.27 18.25 -23.17
N GLU A 389 -15.33 19.51 -22.71
CA GLU A 389 -14.78 19.92 -21.41
C GLU A 389 -15.47 19.19 -20.27
N ARG A 390 -16.81 19.07 -20.30
CA ARG A 390 -17.57 18.27 -19.35
C ARG A 390 -17.15 16.80 -19.39
N LYS A 391 -17.01 16.20 -20.57
CA LYS A 391 -16.54 14.81 -20.73
C LYS A 391 -15.14 14.61 -20.16
N LEU A 392 -14.22 15.52 -20.46
CA LEU A 392 -12.85 15.51 -19.93
C LEU A 392 -12.84 15.70 -18.41
N GLU A 393 -13.73 16.52 -17.85
CA GLU A 393 -13.86 16.70 -16.39
C GLU A 393 -14.36 15.42 -15.71
N ILE A 394 -15.34 14.74 -16.29
CA ILE A 394 -15.85 13.46 -15.78
C ILE A 394 -14.78 12.37 -15.92
N GLU A 395 -14.08 12.30 -17.05
CA GLU A 395 -12.96 11.38 -17.28
C GLU A 395 -11.82 11.62 -16.28
N LYS A 396 -11.48 12.89 -16.00
CA LYS A 396 -10.52 13.26 -14.94
C LYS A 396 -10.98 12.81 -13.56
N LYS A 397 -12.26 12.96 -13.22
CA LYS A 397 -12.81 12.54 -11.92
C LYS A 397 -12.87 11.02 -11.77
N LEU A 398 -13.12 10.30 -12.86
CA LEU A 398 -13.15 8.82 -12.91
C LEU A 398 -11.77 8.19 -13.07
N ALA A 399 -10.76 8.95 -13.46
CA ALA A 399 -9.40 8.47 -13.55
C ALA A 399 -8.97 7.91 -12.18
N SER A 400 -8.50 6.65 -12.21
CA SER A 400 -8.00 5.92 -11.04
C SER A 400 -6.93 6.71 -10.26
N SER A 401 -6.84 6.44 -8.95
CA SER A 401 -6.11 7.13 -7.90
C SER A 401 -4.59 7.38 -8.09
N LYS A 402 -4.17 8.12 -9.13
CA LYS A 402 -2.76 8.48 -9.35
C LYS A 402 -2.17 9.27 -8.17
N TYR A 403 -2.99 10.01 -7.44
CA TYR A 403 -2.55 10.87 -6.33
C TYR A 403 -2.61 10.22 -4.96
N LYS A 404 -3.36 9.12 -4.80
CA LYS A 404 -3.46 8.37 -3.54
C LYS A 404 -2.15 7.68 -3.21
N TYR A 405 -1.56 7.08 -4.22
CA TYR A 405 -0.20 6.56 -4.13
C TYR A 405 0.75 7.73 -4.28
N SER A 406 1.66 7.91 -3.35
CA SER A 406 2.67 8.99 -3.40
C SER A 406 4.05 8.47 -3.00
N SER A 407 4.27 7.17 -3.19
CA SER A 407 5.58 6.56 -3.00
C SER A 407 6.53 6.98 -4.14
N LEU A 408 7.83 7.03 -3.85
CA LEU A 408 8.85 7.44 -4.83
C LEU A 408 8.85 6.57 -6.10
N SER A 409 8.49 5.30 -5.96
CA SER A 409 8.51 4.33 -7.05
C SER A 409 7.19 4.24 -7.83
N SER A 410 6.14 4.94 -7.37
CA SER A 410 4.80 4.82 -7.96
C SER A 410 4.76 5.17 -9.45
N VAL A 411 5.77 5.87 -9.98
CA VAL A 411 5.95 6.10 -11.42
C VAL A 411 6.04 4.80 -12.23
N ILE A 412 6.57 3.71 -11.65
CA ILE A 412 6.70 2.41 -12.33
C ILE A 412 5.31 1.80 -12.62
N PHE A 413 4.36 1.94 -11.69
CA PHE A 413 3.03 1.37 -11.82
C PHE A 413 2.02 2.35 -12.42
N ASN A 414 2.01 3.58 -11.92
CA ASN A 414 0.96 4.58 -12.17
C ASN A 414 1.40 5.71 -13.10
N GLY A 415 2.69 5.75 -13.46
CA GLY A 415 3.23 6.74 -14.39
C GLY A 415 2.75 6.51 -15.82
N SER A 416 2.48 7.59 -16.52
CA SER A 416 2.33 7.63 -17.97
C SER A 416 3.63 7.24 -18.67
N TYR A 417 3.51 6.90 -19.96
CA TYR A 417 4.65 6.65 -20.84
C TYR A 417 5.71 7.77 -20.74
N LYS A 418 5.29 9.04 -20.82
CA LYS A 418 6.19 10.20 -20.77
C LYS A 418 6.89 10.33 -19.42
N GLU A 419 6.17 10.10 -18.32
CA GLU A 419 6.75 10.16 -16.96
C GLU A 419 7.79 9.04 -16.77
N LYS A 420 7.49 7.80 -17.16
CA LYS A 420 8.45 6.68 -17.09
C LYS A 420 9.69 6.93 -17.97
N LEU A 421 9.49 7.38 -19.22
CA LEU A 421 10.59 7.68 -20.13
C LEU A 421 11.49 8.79 -19.57
N ARG A 422 10.91 9.89 -19.09
CA ARG A 422 11.68 11.04 -18.61
C ARG A 422 12.35 10.80 -17.27
N LEU A 423 11.60 10.29 -16.29
CA LEU A 423 12.03 10.22 -14.88
C LEU A 423 12.84 8.97 -14.57
N VAL A 424 12.70 7.91 -15.36
CA VAL A 424 13.42 6.64 -15.13
C VAL A 424 14.46 6.41 -16.21
N VAL A 425 14.06 6.33 -17.48
CA VAL A 425 14.95 5.96 -18.59
C VAL A 425 15.97 7.07 -18.88
N ASN A 426 15.52 8.27 -19.25
CA ASN A 426 16.40 9.38 -19.63
C ASN A 426 17.31 9.83 -18.47
N PHE A 427 16.80 9.79 -17.24
CA PHE A 427 17.59 10.06 -16.04
C PHE A 427 18.66 8.99 -15.83
N GLY A 428 18.28 7.71 -15.88
CA GLY A 428 19.22 6.59 -15.73
C GLY A 428 20.29 6.56 -16.83
N GLU A 429 19.93 6.81 -18.09
CA GLU A 429 20.88 6.93 -19.20
C GLU A 429 21.88 8.09 -18.98
N SER A 430 21.41 9.20 -18.41
CA SER A 430 22.29 10.32 -18.08
C SER A 430 23.30 9.94 -17.00
N LEU A 431 22.93 9.09 -16.04
CA LEU A 431 23.82 8.56 -15.02
C LEU A 431 24.79 7.49 -15.54
N LEU A 432 24.37 6.69 -16.54
CA LEU A 432 25.24 5.73 -17.23
C LEU A 432 26.31 6.41 -18.09
N ALA A 433 26.15 7.70 -18.41
CA ALA A 433 27.10 8.49 -19.17
C ALA A 433 27.65 9.69 -18.37
N PRO A 434 28.60 9.48 -17.44
CA PRO A 434 29.02 10.50 -16.46
C PRO A 434 29.59 11.79 -17.08
N ASN A 435 30.27 11.69 -18.22
CA ASN A 435 30.80 12.87 -18.94
C ASN A 435 29.68 13.76 -19.51
N LEU A 436 28.55 13.16 -19.90
CA LEU A 436 27.35 13.87 -20.33
C LEU A 436 26.60 14.45 -19.12
N LEU A 437 26.60 13.75 -17.98
CA LEU A 437 26.05 14.23 -16.72
C LEU A 437 26.72 15.53 -16.25
N VAL A 438 28.05 15.57 -16.20
CA VAL A 438 28.80 16.78 -15.78
C VAL A 438 28.53 17.96 -16.70
N LYS A 439 28.45 17.73 -18.02
CA LYS A 439 28.08 18.78 -18.99
C LYS A 439 26.65 19.27 -18.80
N LYS A 440 25.69 18.35 -18.61
CA LYS A 440 24.29 18.70 -18.35
C LYS A 440 24.13 19.48 -17.05
N LEU A 441 24.73 19.01 -15.95
CA LEU A 441 24.68 19.70 -14.64
C LEU A 441 25.24 21.12 -14.73
N LYS A 442 26.36 21.34 -15.43
CA LYS A 442 26.92 22.68 -15.66
C LYS A 442 26.01 23.59 -16.49
N ASN A 443 25.28 23.04 -17.46
CA ASN A 443 24.38 23.81 -18.32
C ASN A 443 22.99 24.06 -17.69
N LYS A 444 22.50 23.16 -16.83
CA LYS A 444 21.18 23.26 -16.18
C LYS A 444 21.09 24.44 -15.19
N SER A 445 22.23 24.93 -14.71
CA SER A 445 22.35 26.20 -13.96
C SER A 445 21.80 27.42 -14.72
N ILE A 446 21.57 27.33 -16.04
CA ILE A 446 21.27 28.47 -16.90
C ILE A 446 19.78 28.50 -17.33
N ASP A 447 19.09 27.35 -17.35
CA ASP A 447 17.71 27.25 -17.86
C ASP A 447 16.74 26.73 -16.78
N ASN A 448 16.32 27.61 -15.88
CA ASN A 448 15.16 27.35 -15.02
C ASN A 448 13.88 27.60 -15.83
N ASN A 449 13.39 26.58 -16.54
CA ASN A 449 12.01 26.53 -17.00
C ASN A 449 11.59 25.09 -17.29
N ASP A 450 11.02 24.43 -16.29
CA ASP A 450 10.22 23.21 -16.50
C ASP A 450 8.84 23.42 -15.86
N SER A 451 8.10 24.38 -16.42
CA SER A 451 6.67 24.56 -16.13
C SER A 451 5.85 23.50 -16.86
N TYR A 452 5.86 22.23 -16.43
CA TYR A 452 4.82 21.27 -16.79
C TYR A 452 4.91 20.06 -15.86
N VAL A 453 4.27 20.16 -14.71
CA VAL A 453 3.82 19.01 -13.93
C VAL A 453 2.36 19.31 -13.61
N GLU A 454 1.44 18.75 -14.39
CA GLU A 454 0.04 18.69 -13.96
C GLU A 454 -0.02 17.80 -12.71
N SER A 455 0.01 18.46 -11.54
CA SER A 455 -0.48 18.07 -10.21
C SER A 455 -0.11 16.71 -9.59
N ASN A 456 0.58 15.79 -10.27
CA ASN A 456 0.76 14.43 -9.76
C ASN A 456 1.80 14.36 -8.61
N LYS A 457 1.32 14.22 -7.36
CA LYS A 457 2.12 14.08 -6.13
C LYS A 457 3.20 12.98 -6.21
N VAL A 458 2.99 11.93 -7.01
CA VAL A 458 4.00 10.88 -7.28
C VAL A 458 5.22 11.48 -7.99
N VAL A 459 4.96 12.23 -9.06
CA VAL A 459 5.97 12.82 -9.93
C VAL A 459 6.72 13.91 -9.20
N GLU A 460 6.01 14.74 -8.42
CA GLU A 460 6.63 15.79 -7.60
C GLU A 460 7.67 15.24 -6.63
N ARG A 461 7.37 14.13 -5.94
CA ARG A 461 8.31 13.53 -4.96
C ARG A 461 9.54 12.93 -5.61
N LEU A 462 9.37 12.24 -6.74
CA LEU A 462 10.50 11.69 -7.47
C LEU A 462 11.37 12.81 -8.07
N ILE A 463 10.75 13.83 -8.67
CA ILE A 463 11.45 15.02 -9.16
C ILE A 463 12.20 15.71 -8.02
N HIS A 464 11.57 15.90 -6.86
CA HIS A 464 12.23 16.49 -5.71
C HIS A 464 13.46 15.68 -5.27
N ALA A 465 13.36 14.35 -5.19
CA ALA A 465 14.48 13.47 -4.88
C ALA A 465 15.61 13.59 -5.94
N MET A 466 15.27 13.61 -7.22
CA MET A 466 16.22 13.78 -8.32
C MET A 466 16.91 15.15 -8.27
N ASN A 467 16.16 16.23 -8.05
CA ASN A 467 16.70 17.57 -7.93
C ASN A 467 17.65 17.66 -6.74
N LYS A 468 17.31 17.06 -5.59
CA LYS A 468 18.22 16.99 -4.44
C LYS A 468 19.52 16.23 -4.79
N ILE A 469 19.42 15.11 -5.51
CA ILE A 469 20.61 14.37 -5.98
C ILE A 469 21.46 15.26 -6.89
N GLU A 470 20.84 15.97 -7.83
CA GLU A 470 21.54 16.88 -8.74
C GLU A 470 22.22 18.03 -7.99
N GLU A 471 21.53 18.67 -7.03
CA GLU A 471 22.07 19.71 -6.15
C GLU A 471 23.25 19.19 -5.32
N ASP A 472 23.11 18.01 -4.72
CA ASP A 472 24.16 17.37 -3.94
C ASP A 472 25.39 17.03 -4.80
N LEU A 473 25.19 16.66 -6.06
CA LEU A 473 26.28 16.41 -7.01
C LEU A 473 26.94 17.72 -7.49
N LEU A 474 26.14 18.78 -7.68
CA LEU A 474 26.61 20.13 -8.03
C LEU A 474 27.41 20.78 -6.92
N ALA A 475 27.01 20.62 -5.66
CA ALA A 475 27.70 21.18 -4.51
C ALA A 475 29.12 20.62 -4.30
N VAL A 476 29.44 19.50 -4.97
CA VAL A 476 30.74 18.79 -4.87
C VAL A 476 31.52 18.86 -6.19
N LEU A 477 31.01 19.59 -7.19
CA LEU A 477 31.71 19.99 -8.41
C LEU A 477 32.47 21.30 -8.20
#